data_AF-A0AAE1FKZ0-F1
#
_entry.id   AF-A0AAE1FKZ0-F1
#
_cell.length_a   1.000
_cell.length_b   1.000
_cell.length_c   1.000
_cell.angle_alpha   90.00
_cell.angle_beta   90.00
_cell.angle_gamma   90.00
#
_symmetry.space_group_name_H-M   'P 1'
#
loop_
_entity.id
_entity.type
_entity.pdbx_description
1 polymer ?
#
loop_
_entity_poly.entity_id
_entity_poly.type
_entity_poly.pdbx_seq_one_letter_code
_entity_poly.pdbx_strand_id
1 'polypeptide(L)'
;MGSKFNPSKCVIMQCQRGNMDWSPVGSLQYYHIHGADLPTVDTHRNLGVLVDNSLRFHAHIQTTVNKAAGLANNLLRSTLCRSSNFMLTLYKTHIRTLLEFASTVWNTGYACDLKLL
;
A
#
# COMPACT_ATOMS: atom_id res chain seq x y z
N MET A 1 11.81 -29.37 -8.19
CA MET A 1 12.41 -28.13 -7.69
C MET A 1 11.49 -27.56 -6.62
N GLY A 2 11.88 -27.64 -5.34
CA GLY A 2 11.10 -27.07 -4.24
C GLY A 2 11.76 -25.76 -3.78
N SER A 3 11.18 -24.62 -4.15
CA SER A 3 11.58 -23.33 -3.59
C SER A 3 11.22 -23.29 -2.11
N LYS A 4 12.21 -23.05 -1.25
CA LYS A 4 12.00 -22.86 0.19
C LYS A 4 11.58 -21.41 0.46
N PHE A 5 10.62 -21.20 1.35
CA PHE A 5 10.19 -19.87 1.77
C PHE A 5 11.19 -19.26 2.74
N ASN A 6 11.40 -17.95 2.65
CA ASN A 6 12.24 -17.23 3.62
C ASN A 6 11.38 -16.74 4.80
N PRO A 7 11.49 -17.32 6.00
CA PRO A 7 10.67 -16.94 7.14
C PRO A 7 10.87 -15.47 7.56
N SER A 8 12.05 -14.88 7.31
CA SER A 8 12.33 -13.48 7.67
C SER A 8 11.51 -12.46 6.85
N LYS A 9 10.91 -12.89 5.74
CA LYS A 9 10.06 -12.06 4.87
C LYS A 9 8.58 -12.41 4.99
N CYS A 10 8.25 -13.41 5.79
CA CYS A 10 6.88 -13.86 6.01
C CYS A 10 6.33 -13.21 7.27
N VAL A 11 5.05 -12.86 7.23
CA VAL A 11 4.34 -12.28 8.36
C VAL A 11 2.94 -12.87 8.43
N ILE A 12 2.35 -12.86 9.61
CA ILE A 12 0.94 -13.22 9.79
C ILE A 12 0.15 -11.91 9.82
N MET A 13 -0.91 -11.83 9.03
CA MET A 13 -1.86 -10.73 9.08
C MET A 13 -3.27 -11.31 9.12
N GLN A 14 -4.02 -10.94 10.15
CA GLN A 14 -5.42 -11.34 10.28
C GLN A 14 -6.30 -10.27 9.63
N CYS A 15 -6.84 -10.56 8.45
CA CYS A 15 -7.68 -9.62 7.74
C CYS A 15 -9.15 -9.78 8.11
N GLN A 16 -9.81 -8.69 8.49
CA GLN A 16 -11.24 -8.69 8.82
C GLN A 16 -11.98 -7.49 8.21
N ARG A 17 -13.22 -7.72 7.76
CA ARG A 17 -14.08 -6.70 7.14
C ARG A 17 -15.32 -6.50 8.01
N GLY A 18 -15.34 -5.41 8.78
CA GLY A 18 -16.47 -5.03 9.63
C GLY A 18 -16.22 -5.27 11.12
N ASN A 19 -17.11 -4.72 11.96
CA ASN A 19 -17.05 -4.84 13.42
C ASN A 19 -17.73 -6.14 13.88
N MET A 20 -17.35 -7.27 13.28
CA MET A 20 -17.69 -8.56 13.87
C MET A 20 -16.76 -8.72 15.06
N ASP A 21 -17.33 -8.63 16.25
CA ASP A 21 -16.66 -8.91 17.51
C ASP A 21 -16.33 -10.41 17.57
N TRP A 22 -15.36 -10.80 16.77
CA TRP A 22 -14.61 -12.01 17.03
C TRP A 22 -13.73 -11.65 18.22
N SER A 23 -14.26 -11.87 19.42
CA SER A 23 -13.42 -12.18 20.58
C SER A 23 -12.30 -13.07 20.05
N PRO A 24 -11.01 -12.74 20.26
CA PRO A 24 -9.92 -13.48 19.65
C PRO A 24 -10.15 -14.94 19.97
N VAL A 25 -10.67 -15.73 19.02
CA VAL A 25 -10.86 -17.15 19.26
C VAL A 25 -9.47 -17.62 19.61
N GLY A 26 -9.39 -18.13 20.85
CA GLY A 26 -8.15 -18.31 21.56
C GLY A 26 -7.09 -18.91 20.65
N SER A 27 -5.88 -18.40 20.82
CA SER A 27 -4.68 -18.60 20.01
C SER A 27 -4.48 -17.55 18.91
N LEU A 28 -3.65 -16.55 19.25
CA LEU A 28 -2.53 -16.20 18.38
C LEU A 28 -1.87 -17.53 17.99
N GLN A 29 -2.29 -18.14 16.89
CA GLN A 29 -1.62 -19.33 16.39
C GLN A 29 -0.24 -18.86 15.97
N TYR A 30 0.76 -19.24 16.76
CA TYR A 30 2.16 -19.12 16.40
C TYR A 30 2.33 -19.95 15.12
N TYR A 31 2.31 -19.29 13.96
CA TYR A 31 2.61 -19.96 12.71
C TYR A 31 4.13 -20.07 12.61
N HIS A 32 4.58 -21.32 12.53
CA HIS A 32 5.99 -21.64 12.38
C HIS A 32 6.25 -21.99 10.91
N ILE A 33 7.15 -21.24 10.27
CA ILE A 33 7.70 -21.63 8.96
C ILE A 33 9.15 -22.05 9.19
N HIS A 34 9.48 -23.28 8.83
CA HIS A 34 10.84 -23.84 9.01
C HIS A 34 11.38 -23.75 10.45
N GLY A 35 10.50 -23.85 11.46
CA GLY A 35 10.87 -23.75 12.87
C GLY A 35 11.13 -22.32 13.38
N ALA A 36 10.84 -21.30 12.56
CA ALA A 36 10.88 -19.90 12.95
C ALA A 36 9.47 -19.33 13.13
N ASP A 37 9.27 -18.58 14.21
CA ASP A 37 8.01 -17.91 14.54
C ASP A 37 7.82 -16.70 13.63
N LEU A 38 6.65 -16.61 13.00
CA LEU A 38 6.31 -15.45 12.20
C LEU A 38 5.69 -14.35 13.08
N PRO A 39 6.09 -13.08 12.88
CA PRO A 39 5.46 -11.97 13.59
C PRO A 39 4.06 -11.72 13.04
N THR A 40 3.12 -11.44 13.94
CA THR A 40 1.79 -10.92 13.60
C THR A 40 1.87 -9.40 13.41
N VAL A 41 1.34 -8.90 12.30
CA VAL A 41 1.37 -7.48 11.96
C VAL A 41 0.00 -7.00 11.47
N ASP A 42 -0.34 -5.76 11.81
CA ASP A 42 -1.57 -5.11 11.34
C ASP A 42 -1.42 -4.51 9.95
N THR A 43 -0.20 -4.12 9.58
CA THR A 43 0.11 -3.59 8.26
C THR A 43 1.36 -4.22 7.67
N HIS A 44 1.35 -4.46 6.36
CA HIS A 44 2.48 -5.06 5.66
C HIS A 44 2.54 -4.58 4.22
N ARG A 45 3.77 -4.30 3.73
CA ARG A 45 3.99 -3.88 2.35
C ARG A 45 4.16 -5.12 1.46
N ASN A 46 3.23 -5.32 0.54
CA ASN A 46 3.28 -6.39 -0.44
C ASN A 46 3.24 -5.82 -1.87
N LEU A 47 4.23 -6.15 -2.70
CA LEU A 47 4.40 -5.65 -4.08
C LEU A 47 4.24 -4.13 -4.24
N GLY A 48 4.65 -3.36 -3.23
CA GLY A 48 4.54 -1.88 -3.23
C GLY A 48 3.24 -1.33 -2.65
N VAL A 49 2.22 -2.16 -2.42
CA VAL A 49 0.97 -1.77 -1.76
C VAL A 49 1.09 -1.99 -0.25
N LEU A 50 0.65 -1.01 0.55
CA LEU A 50 0.57 -1.16 2.00
C LEU A 50 -0.79 -1.77 2.35
N VAL A 51 -0.81 -3.05 2.69
CA VAL A 51 -2.02 -3.76 3.08
C VAL A 51 -2.22 -3.59 4.58
N ASP A 52 -3.46 -3.35 4.97
CA ASP A 52 -3.91 -3.18 6.36
C ASP A 52 -4.88 -4.31 6.71
N ASN A 53 -4.89 -4.74 7.97
CA ASN A 53 -5.77 -5.80 8.49
C ASN A 53 -7.26 -5.51 8.25
N SER A 54 -7.65 -4.25 8.15
CA SER A 54 -9.03 -3.81 7.89
C SER A 54 -9.39 -3.78 6.41
N LEU A 55 -8.41 -4.00 5.52
CA LEU A 55 -8.52 -3.93 4.06
C LEU A 55 -9.13 -2.62 3.55
N ARG A 56 -8.96 -1.52 4.30
CA ARG A 56 -9.46 -0.19 3.89
C ARG A 56 -8.46 0.61 3.07
N PHE A 57 -7.16 0.38 3.27
CA PHE A 57 -6.05 1.01 2.55
C PHE A 57 -5.91 2.53 2.75
N HIS A 58 -6.53 3.14 3.77
CA HIS A 58 -6.39 4.57 4.07
C HIS A 58 -4.93 5.02 4.20
N ALA A 59 -4.12 4.27 4.96
CA ALA A 59 -2.70 4.57 5.14
C ALA A 59 -1.92 4.45 3.81
N HIS A 60 -2.27 3.47 2.97
CA HIS A 60 -1.67 3.35 1.64
C HIS A 60 -1.95 4.59 0.80
N ILE A 61 -3.22 4.99 0.67
CA ILE A 61 -3.64 6.11 -0.17
C ILE A 61 -2.99 7.41 0.30
N GLN A 62 -3.00 7.69 1.60
CA GLN A 62 -2.31 8.86 2.15
C GLN A 62 -0.81 8.87 1.83
N THR A 63 -0.12 7.73 2.00
CA THR A 63 1.32 7.66 1.68
C THR A 63 1.59 7.82 0.18
N THR A 64 0.72 7.29 -0.69
CA THR A 64 0.85 7.40 -2.15
C THR A 64 0.59 8.83 -2.62
N VAL A 65 -0.45 9.50 -2.11
CA VAL A 65 -0.77 10.91 -2.40
C VAL A 65 0.37 11.83 -1.95
N ASN A 66 0.88 11.64 -0.72
CA ASN A 66 2.00 12.45 -0.23
C ASN A 66 3.27 12.28 -1.08
N LYS A 67 3.55 11.05 -1.52
CA LYS A 67 4.66 10.79 -2.46
C LYS A 67 4.43 11.44 -3.82
N ALA A 68 3.21 11.38 -4.34
CA ALA A 68 2.83 12.02 -5.60
C ALA A 68 3.01 13.54 -5.52
N ALA A 69 2.53 14.17 -4.44
CA ALA A 69 2.67 15.60 -4.20
C ALA A 69 4.15 16.01 -4.06
N GLY A 70 4.94 15.23 -3.32
CA GLY A 70 6.38 15.44 -3.20
C GLY A 70 7.11 15.35 -4.53
N LEU A 71 6.77 14.34 -5.35
CA LEU A 71 7.33 14.17 -6.69
C LEU A 71 6.92 15.31 -7.63
N ALA A 72 5.65 15.76 -7.57
CA ALA A 72 5.18 16.89 -8.35
C ALA A 72 5.93 18.18 -7.98
N ASN A 73 6.10 18.47 -6.68
CA ASN A 73 6.90 19.61 -6.22
C ASN A 73 8.37 19.48 -6.64
N ASN A 74 8.95 18.28 -6.61
CA ASN A 74 10.32 18.05 -7.07
C ASN A 74 10.46 18.29 -8.58
N LEU A 75 9.54 17.79 -9.39
CA LEU A 75 9.51 18.04 -10.83
C LEU A 75 9.36 19.54 -11.09
N LEU A 76 8.45 20.21 -10.40
CA LEU A 76 8.26 21.66 -10.49
C LEU A 76 9.46 22.48 -10.01
N ARG A 77 10.43 21.91 -9.30
CA ARG A 77 11.66 22.63 -8.89
C ARG A 77 12.85 22.28 -9.77
N SER A 78 12.90 21.06 -10.28
CA SER A 78 14.02 20.54 -11.07
C SER A 78 13.86 20.75 -12.58
N THR A 79 12.65 20.99 -13.08
CA THR A 79 12.42 21.24 -14.51
C THR A 79 12.51 22.72 -14.87
N LEU A 80 13.39 23.03 -15.83
CA LEU A 80 13.53 24.36 -16.41
C LEU A 80 12.42 24.65 -17.43
N CYS A 81 12.02 23.64 -18.21
CA CYS A 81 10.97 23.79 -19.23
C CYS A 81 9.58 23.81 -18.59
N ARG A 82 8.82 24.89 -18.85
CA ARG A 82 7.44 25.08 -18.37
C ARG A 82 6.39 25.03 -19.47
N SER A 83 6.74 24.46 -20.62
CA SER A 83 5.77 24.18 -21.67
C SER A 83 4.65 23.28 -21.12
N SER A 84 3.40 23.66 -21.40
CA SER A 84 2.22 22.92 -20.95
C SER A 84 2.28 21.45 -21.38
N ASN A 85 2.63 21.18 -22.65
CA ASN A 85 2.72 19.82 -23.18
C ASN A 85 3.79 18.98 -22.46
N PHE A 86 4.93 19.59 -22.12
CA PHE A 86 6.01 18.92 -21.40
C PHE A 86 5.59 18.58 -19.97
N MET A 87 5.02 19.55 -19.25
CA MET A 87 4.55 19.35 -17.88
C MET A 87 3.40 18.34 -17.80
N LEU A 88 2.47 18.36 -18.77
CA LEU A 88 1.40 17.37 -18.88
C LEU A 88 1.94 15.97 -19.15
N THR A 89 2.99 15.85 -19.96
CA THR A 89 3.66 14.57 -20.21
C THR A 89 4.25 14.03 -18.91
N LEU A 90 5.02 14.83 -18.18
CA LEU A 90 5.60 14.44 -16.89
C LEU A 90 4.55 14.03 -15.86
N TYR A 91 3.46 14.79 -15.78
CA TYR A 91 2.35 14.45 -14.90
C TYR A 91 1.76 13.08 -15.24
N LYS A 92 1.46 12.82 -16.51
CA LYS A 92 0.88 11.55 -16.97
C LYS A 92 1.84 10.37 -16.81
N THR A 93 3.13 10.55 -17.04
CA THR A 93 4.11 9.45 -17.01
C THR A 93 4.57 9.10 -15.60
N HIS A 94 4.62 10.07 -14.67
CA HIS A 94 5.18 9.86 -13.33
C HIS A 94 4.15 9.99 -12.20
N ILE A 95 3.36 11.06 -12.20
CA ILE A 95 2.44 11.34 -11.09
C ILE A 95 1.22 10.43 -11.19
N ARG A 96 0.61 10.37 -12.37
CA ARG A 96 -0.57 9.54 -12.62
C ARG A 96 -0.27 8.05 -12.45
N THR A 97 0.87 7.58 -12.97
CA THR A 97 1.28 6.17 -12.82
C THR A 97 1.49 5.78 -11.36
N LEU A 98 2.05 6.67 -10.54
CA LEU A 98 2.20 6.45 -9.10
C LEU A 98 0.84 6.38 -8.39
N LEU A 99 -0.09 7.27 -8.74
CA LEU A 99 -1.42 7.30 -8.14
C LEU A 99 -2.29 6.10 -8.57
N GLU A 100 -2.20 5.64 -9.82
CA GLU A 100 -3.06 4.57 -10.35
C GLU A 100 -2.49 3.15 -10.14
N PHE A 101 -1.23 3.04 -9.69
CA PHE A 101 -0.58 1.75 -9.47
C PHE A 101 -1.37 0.86 -8.51
N ALA A 102 -1.70 -0.36 -8.94
CA ALA A 102 -2.50 -1.32 -8.17
C ALA A 102 -3.87 -0.80 -7.70
N SER A 103 -4.46 0.16 -8.42
CA SER A 103 -5.78 0.75 -8.13
C SER A 103 -6.90 -0.27 -8.00
N THR A 104 -6.83 -1.40 -8.72
CA THR A 104 -7.80 -2.50 -8.59
C THR A 104 -7.83 -3.14 -7.19
N VAL A 105 -6.76 -2.96 -6.39
CA VAL A 105 -6.64 -3.53 -5.06
C VAL A 105 -7.04 -2.53 -3.98
N TRP A 106 -6.49 -1.31 -4.01
CA TRP A 106 -6.67 -0.34 -2.94
C TRP A 106 -7.88 0.58 -3.12
N ASN A 107 -8.46 0.69 -4.33
CA ASN A 107 -9.62 1.55 -4.57
C ASN A 107 -10.91 0.91 -4.04
N THR A 108 -11.14 1.09 -2.74
CA THR A 108 -12.26 0.52 -1.98
C THR A 108 -13.51 1.41 -1.99
N GLY A 109 -13.45 2.59 -2.64
CA GLY A 109 -14.60 3.48 -2.84
C GLY A 109 -14.94 4.40 -1.66
N TYR A 110 -14.07 4.53 -0.65
CA TYR A 110 -14.32 5.46 0.45
C TYR A 110 -14.23 6.92 0.01
N ALA A 111 -15.28 7.70 0.29
CA ALA A 111 -15.36 9.10 -0.09
C ALA A 111 -14.28 9.99 0.56
N CYS A 112 -13.74 9.61 1.72
CA CYS A 112 -12.62 10.33 2.33
C CYS A 112 -11.34 10.18 1.51
N ASP A 113 -11.10 9.00 0.96
CA ASP A 113 -9.88 8.68 0.21
C ASP A 113 -9.95 9.22 -1.22
N LEU A 114 -11.13 9.19 -1.83
CA LEU A 114 -11.37 9.78 -3.15
C LEU A 114 -11.14 11.31 -3.17
N LYS A 115 -11.29 12.00 -2.03
CA LYS A 115 -10.99 13.44 -1.92
C LYS A 115 -9.49 13.74 -1.87
N LEU A 116 -8.66 12.74 -1.60
CA LEU A 116 -7.21 12.90 -1.52
C LEU A 116 -6.50 12.65 -2.85
N LEU A 117 -7.15 11.95 -3.78
CA LEU A 117 -6.66 11.67 -5.14
C LEU A 117 -6.96 12.83 -6.10
#